data_AF-A0A084AGG4-F1
#
_entry.id   AF-A0A084AGG4-F1
#
_cell.length_a   1.000
_cell.length_b   1.000
_cell.length_c   1.000
_cell.angle_alpha   90.00
_cell.angle_beta   90.00
_cell.angle_gamma   90.00
#
_symmetry.space_group_name_H-M   'P 1'
#
loop_
_entity.id
_entity.type
_entity.pdbx_description
1 polymer ?
#
loop_
_entity_poly.entity_id
_entity_poly.type
_entity_poly.pdbx_seq_one_letter_code
_entity_poly.pdbx_strand_id
1 'polypeptide(L)'
;MENSFVIANSETHVMRRSLVAYVNHKVHASFANKDITSILVSGSLQKRSSSPDGQFDCRRPVVSNISPTEIRLDCFPSQNLCFHYASLVGTYLSLNNRNPSIVRLSPPGLGSASDILNASNLQDLGHVDIAIIGHVHHLEQLSPGPWSGQRSDAEYEIFRWRTFVSASGKTIARLGCLEKIWGDASYNLIHSIHAQSGIGCVIYIAKAGALSAKHHANEWIASGQDAYLEGEHIKWRSPLMEILRESQKVATGTVVTVPTTLCETHEWLDKWSPKADWVDCEIGYMATASIELGIEFGFLHIISDNLHHSDGEGLHNEETPVILEKRRLLYHDIMKILEKLVHQ
;
A
#
# COMPACT_ATOMS: atom_id res chain seq x y z
N MET A 1 10.43 27.35 1.64
CA MET A 1 10.07 26.00 2.11
C MET A 1 10.76 25.05 1.16
N GLU A 2 11.83 24.40 1.61
CA GLU A 2 12.56 23.45 0.79
C GLU A 2 11.66 22.26 0.45
N ASN A 3 11.58 21.94 -0.84
CA ASN A 3 10.92 20.75 -1.35
C ASN A 3 11.72 19.51 -0.92
N SER A 4 11.70 19.11 0.35
CA SER A 4 12.46 17.94 0.77
C SER A 4 11.64 16.68 0.44
N PHE A 5 11.89 16.09 -0.72
CA PHE A 5 11.60 14.70 -1.03
C PHE A 5 12.93 13.93 -1.15
N VAL A 6 12.89 12.60 -1.17
CA VAL A 6 14.10 11.77 -1.23
C VAL A 6 14.55 11.58 -2.67
N ILE A 7 15.85 11.77 -2.92
CA ILE A 7 16.50 11.37 -4.17
C ILE A 7 17.38 10.18 -3.84
N ALA A 8 16.95 8.98 -4.23
CA ALA A 8 17.71 7.76 -3.96
C ALA A 8 18.92 7.64 -4.89
N ASN A 9 20.01 7.08 -4.37
CA ASN A 9 21.22 6.78 -5.13
C ASN A 9 21.44 5.27 -5.15
N SER A 10 21.72 4.70 -6.33
CA SER A 10 21.96 3.26 -6.50
C SER A 10 23.20 2.74 -5.77
N GLU A 11 24.11 3.61 -5.34
CA GLU A 11 25.28 3.23 -4.53
C GLU A 11 24.93 3.06 -3.05
N THR A 12 23.99 3.85 -2.54
CA THR A 12 23.66 3.89 -1.10
C THR A 12 22.33 3.21 -0.77
N HIS A 13 21.43 3.05 -1.74
CA HIS A 13 20.12 2.43 -1.58
C HIS A 13 20.20 0.90 -1.54
N VAL A 14 19.36 0.24 -0.75
CA VAL A 14 19.35 -1.23 -0.58
C VAL A 14 19.06 -1.98 -1.89
N MET A 15 18.25 -1.39 -2.77
CA MET A 15 17.97 -1.94 -4.12
C MET A 15 19.18 -1.94 -5.07
N ARG A 16 20.26 -1.21 -4.75
CA ARG A 16 21.49 -1.15 -5.53
C ARG A 16 21.22 -0.87 -7.02
N ARG A 17 21.71 -1.74 -7.92
CA ARG A 17 21.52 -1.64 -9.38
C ARG A 17 20.06 -1.80 -9.81
N SER A 18 19.26 -2.54 -9.05
CA SER A 18 17.83 -2.74 -9.34
C SER A 18 16.99 -1.48 -9.14
N LEU A 19 17.52 -0.45 -8.44
CA LEU A 19 16.85 0.84 -8.30
C LEU A 19 16.49 1.46 -9.65
N VAL A 20 17.37 1.36 -10.65
CA VAL A 20 17.10 1.91 -11.99
C VAL A 20 15.89 1.23 -12.64
N ALA A 21 15.83 -0.10 -12.59
CA ALA A 21 14.72 -0.87 -13.15
C ALA A 21 13.41 -0.56 -12.41
N TYR A 22 13.46 -0.51 -11.07
CA TYR A 22 12.33 -0.15 -10.22
C TYR A 22 11.74 1.22 -10.56
N VAL A 23 12.60 2.24 -10.66
CA VAL A 23 12.16 3.62 -10.94
C VAL A 23 11.62 3.73 -12.36
N ASN A 24 12.32 3.20 -13.35
CA ASN A 24 11.93 3.30 -14.76
C ASN A 24 10.57 2.64 -15.05
N HIS A 25 10.25 1.54 -14.37
CA HIS A 25 8.96 0.87 -14.53
C HIS A 25 7.79 1.65 -13.91
N LYS A 26 8.05 2.55 -12.95
CA LYS A 26 7.00 3.26 -12.18
C LYS A 26 6.75 4.71 -12.62
N VAL A 27 7.66 5.31 -13.40
CA VAL A 27 7.53 6.69 -13.85
C VAL A 27 6.84 6.79 -15.22
N HIS A 28 6.09 7.87 -15.43
CA HIS A 28 5.42 8.13 -16.71
C HIS A 28 6.42 8.51 -17.82
N ALA A 29 6.18 8.04 -19.04
CA ALA A 29 7.08 8.26 -20.18
C ALA A 29 7.33 9.74 -20.50
N SER A 30 6.37 10.64 -20.21
CA SER A 30 6.54 12.09 -20.41
C SER A 30 7.72 12.68 -19.64
N PHE A 31 8.15 12.07 -18.54
CA PHE A 31 9.31 12.53 -17.78
C PHE A 31 10.63 12.35 -18.54
N ALA A 32 10.66 11.57 -19.62
CA ALA A 32 11.81 11.47 -20.52
C ALA A 32 11.99 12.71 -21.41
N ASN A 33 10.94 13.53 -21.58
CA ASN A 33 11.02 14.74 -22.41
C ASN A 33 11.96 15.78 -21.78
N LYS A 34 13.03 16.13 -22.50
CA LYS A 34 14.07 17.06 -22.06
C LYS A 34 13.63 18.52 -22.03
N ASP A 35 12.57 18.87 -22.75
CA ASP A 35 12.01 20.23 -22.79
C ASP A 35 11.23 20.59 -21.51
N ILE A 36 10.90 19.58 -20.70
CA ILE A 36 10.24 19.79 -19.40
C ILE A 36 11.24 20.41 -18.42
N THR A 37 10.88 21.60 -17.92
CA THR A 37 11.67 22.41 -16.98
C THR A 37 11.01 22.55 -15.61
N SER A 38 9.75 22.11 -15.47
CA SER A 38 9.00 22.15 -14.21
C SER A 38 8.05 20.95 -14.12
N ILE A 39 8.05 20.29 -12.96
CA ILE A 39 7.17 19.16 -12.64
C ILE A 39 6.50 19.45 -11.30
N LEU A 40 5.18 19.59 -11.30
CA LEU A 40 4.39 19.74 -10.08
C LEU A 40 3.78 18.40 -9.70
N VAL A 41 4.10 17.87 -8.52
CA VAL A 41 3.43 16.70 -7.94
C VAL A 41 2.38 17.20 -6.94
N SER A 42 1.12 16.83 -7.16
CA SER A 42 -0.03 17.29 -6.37
C SER A 42 -0.97 16.14 -5.98
N GLY A 43 -1.60 16.29 -4.81
CA GLY A 43 -2.66 15.39 -4.35
C GLY A 43 -4.03 15.90 -4.79
N SER A 44 -4.45 15.51 -5.98
CA SER A 44 -5.76 15.87 -6.55
C SER A 44 -6.29 14.69 -7.34
N LEU A 45 -7.35 14.05 -6.87
CA LEU A 45 -7.90 12.91 -7.60
C LEU A 45 -8.68 13.40 -8.82
N GLN A 46 -8.22 13.02 -10.00
CA GLN A 46 -8.95 13.26 -11.24
C GLN A 46 -10.10 12.25 -11.37
N LYS A 47 -11.27 12.69 -11.82
CA LYS A 47 -12.37 11.77 -12.18
C LYS A 47 -11.91 10.86 -13.31
N ARG A 48 -12.11 9.55 -13.15
CA ARG A 48 -11.72 8.54 -14.13
C ARG A 48 -12.88 7.61 -14.43
N SER A 49 -12.89 7.09 -15.65
CA SER A 49 -13.82 6.03 -16.05
C SER A 49 -13.64 4.79 -15.17
N SER A 50 -14.68 3.96 -15.13
CA SER A 50 -14.63 2.67 -14.44
C SER A 50 -13.42 1.84 -14.90
N SER A 51 -12.79 1.17 -13.94
CA SER A 51 -11.75 0.18 -14.22
C SER A 51 -12.41 -1.21 -14.33
N PRO A 52 -11.85 -2.15 -15.12
CA PRO A 52 -12.36 -3.52 -15.17
C PRO A 52 -12.44 -4.14 -13.76
N ASP A 53 -13.48 -4.94 -13.52
CA ASP A 53 -13.66 -5.60 -12.22
C ASP A 53 -12.45 -6.48 -11.87
N GLY A 54 -12.07 -6.47 -10.60
CA GLY A 54 -10.97 -7.29 -10.08
C GLY A 54 -9.57 -6.69 -10.21
N GLN A 55 -9.41 -5.49 -10.79
CA GLN A 55 -8.14 -4.75 -10.77
C GLN A 55 -8.15 -3.70 -9.66
N PHE A 56 -7.52 -4.03 -8.53
CA PHE A 56 -7.34 -3.12 -7.39
C PHE A 56 -5.89 -2.62 -7.31
N ASP A 57 -5.68 -1.48 -6.65
CA ASP A 57 -4.36 -0.82 -6.54
C ASP A 57 -3.68 -0.59 -7.92
N CYS A 58 -4.49 -0.38 -8.96
CA CYS A 58 -4.01 -0.32 -10.35
C CYS A 58 -3.93 1.10 -10.90
N ARG A 59 -4.71 2.05 -10.35
CA ARG A 59 -4.76 3.43 -10.84
C ARG A 59 -3.48 4.17 -10.46
N ARG A 60 -2.67 4.48 -11.49
CA ARG A 60 -1.46 5.30 -11.39
C ARG A 60 -1.81 6.79 -11.44
N PRO A 61 -0.99 7.71 -10.93
CA PRO A 61 -1.21 9.15 -11.06
C PRO A 61 -1.44 9.61 -12.52
N VAL A 62 -2.21 10.68 -12.71
CA VAL A 62 -2.42 11.28 -14.03
C VAL A 62 -1.32 12.29 -14.31
N VAL A 63 -0.75 12.26 -15.52
CA VAL A 63 0.11 13.34 -16.02
C VAL A 63 -0.71 14.25 -16.94
N SER A 64 -0.66 15.56 -16.68
CA SER A 64 -1.24 16.58 -17.54
C SER A 64 -0.22 17.67 -17.87
N ASN A 65 -0.21 18.14 -19.12
CA ASN A 65 0.61 19.30 -19.50
C ASN A 65 -0.08 20.59 -19.06
N ILE A 66 0.61 21.41 -18.27
CA ILE A 66 0.18 22.78 -17.94
C ILE A 66 0.62 23.73 -19.06
N SER A 67 1.81 23.51 -19.61
CA SER A 67 2.38 24.22 -20.76
C SER A 67 3.30 23.27 -21.54
N PRO A 68 3.91 23.69 -22.66
CA PRO A 68 4.90 22.88 -23.38
C PRO A 68 6.12 22.46 -22.55
N THR A 69 6.41 23.15 -21.43
CA THR A 69 7.60 22.91 -20.60
C THR A 69 7.27 22.56 -19.15
N GLU A 70 5.98 22.49 -18.80
CA GLU A 70 5.51 22.27 -17.45
C GLU A 70 4.44 21.17 -17.40
N ILE A 71 4.62 20.21 -16.48
CA ILE A 71 3.69 19.11 -16.28
C ILE A 71 3.26 19.01 -14.82
N ARG A 72 2.03 18.53 -14.64
CA ARG A 72 1.45 18.18 -13.33
C ARG A 72 1.28 16.67 -13.25
N LEU A 73 1.63 16.10 -12.11
CA LEU A 73 1.40 14.72 -11.72
C LEU A 73 0.39 14.69 -10.57
N ASP A 74 -0.84 14.29 -10.88
CA ASP A 74 -1.97 14.26 -9.97
C ASP A 74 -2.13 12.86 -9.34
N CYS A 75 -1.84 12.77 -8.04
CA CYS A 75 -1.92 11.58 -7.21
C CYS A 75 -3.23 11.57 -6.39
N PHE A 76 -3.60 10.42 -5.83
CA PHE A 76 -4.58 10.38 -4.74
C PHE A 76 -4.09 11.29 -3.59
N PRO A 77 -4.97 12.07 -2.93
CA PRO A 77 -4.55 13.13 -2.01
C PRO A 77 -4.05 12.61 -0.66
N SER A 78 -2.90 11.93 -0.66
CA SER A 78 -2.11 11.59 0.53
C SER A 78 -0.78 12.34 0.51
N GLN A 79 -0.33 12.78 1.68
CA GLN A 79 0.98 13.41 1.84
C GLN A 79 2.10 12.45 1.45
N ASN A 80 2.08 11.23 1.98
CA ASN A 80 3.12 10.23 1.72
C ASN A 80 3.09 9.73 0.27
N LEU A 81 1.92 9.63 -0.36
CA LEU A 81 1.85 9.26 -1.78
C LEU A 81 2.43 10.36 -2.68
N CYS A 82 2.10 11.62 -2.42
CA CYS A 82 2.68 12.73 -3.16
C CYS A 82 4.19 12.82 -2.93
N PHE A 83 4.65 12.62 -1.70
CA PHE A 83 6.06 12.52 -1.34
C PHE A 83 6.76 11.35 -2.06
N HIS A 84 6.12 10.18 -2.11
CA HIS A 84 6.62 9.01 -2.81
C HIS A 84 6.82 9.30 -4.30
N TYR A 85 5.83 9.88 -4.97
CA TYR A 85 5.94 10.19 -6.40
C TYR A 85 6.91 11.34 -6.69
N ALA A 86 7.00 12.36 -5.84
CA ALA A 86 8.04 13.38 -5.95
C ALA A 86 9.44 12.76 -5.81
N SER A 87 9.62 11.86 -4.83
CA SER A 87 10.86 11.11 -4.64
C SER A 87 11.19 10.22 -5.83
N LEU A 88 10.19 9.54 -6.39
CA LEU A 88 10.34 8.65 -7.54
C LEU A 88 10.77 9.42 -8.79
N VAL A 89 10.11 10.55 -9.08
CA VAL A 89 10.45 11.39 -10.24
C VAL A 89 11.79 12.07 -10.04
N GLY A 90 12.09 12.60 -8.84
CA GLY A 90 13.40 13.17 -8.54
C GLY A 90 14.53 12.16 -8.69
N THR A 91 14.34 10.95 -8.16
CA THR A 91 15.28 9.83 -8.34
C THR A 91 15.45 9.47 -9.82
N TYR A 92 14.35 9.38 -10.58
CA TYR A 92 14.41 9.11 -12.02
C TYR A 92 15.27 10.14 -12.77
N LEU A 93 15.04 11.43 -12.51
CA LEU A 93 15.80 12.50 -13.15
C LEU A 93 17.28 12.41 -12.80
N SER A 94 17.60 12.21 -11.51
CA SER A 94 18.98 12.07 -11.05
C SER A 94 19.70 10.88 -11.72
N LEU A 95 19.06 9.71 -11.78
CA LEU A 95 19.62 8.50 -12.41
C LEU A 95 19.83 8.67 -13.92
N ASN A 96 19.11 9.60 -14.56
CA ASN A 96 19.24 9.91 -15.98
C ASN A 96 20.05 11.19 -16.25
N ASN A 97 20.87 11.64 -15.28
CA ASN A 97 21.71 12.84 -15.37
C ASN A 97 20.91 14.13 -15.70
N ARG A 98 19.68 14.23 -15.20
CA ARG A 98 18.83 15.41 -15.29
C ARG A 98 18.70 16.08 -13.93
N ASN A 99 18.38 17.37 -13.95
CA ASN A 99 18.23 18.16 -12.73
C ASN A 99 16.94 17.76 -11.96
N PRO A 100 17.04 17.15 -10.76
CA PRO A 100 15.86 16.80 -9.96
C PRO A 100 15.17 18.01 -9.33
N SER A 101 15.82 19.19 -9.27
CA SER A 101 15.26 20.40 -8.67
C SER A 101 14.07 20.99 -9.44
N ILE A 102 13.78 20.47 -10.64
CA ILE A 102 12.59 20.85 -11.42
C ILE A 102 11.31 20.26 -10.82
N VAL A 103 11.42 19.29 -9.90
CA VAL A 103 10.30 18.68 -9.20
C VAL A 103 9.90 19.56 -8.01
N ARG A 104 8.62 19.88 -7.94
CA ARG A 104 7.99 20.63 -6.86
C ARG A 104 6.87 19.79 -6.27
N LEU A 105 6.83 19.71 -4.95
CA LEU A 105 5.78 19.02 -4.22
C LEU A 105 4.76 20.05 -3.73
N SER A 106 3.50 19.88 -4.10
CA SER A 106 2.37 20.57 -3.50
C SER A 106 1.58 19.56 -2.68
N PRO A 107 1.77 19.52 -1.34
CA PRO A 107 1.04 18.59 -0.51
C PRO A 107 -0.48 18.83 -0.63
N PRO A 108 -1.31 17.79 -0.50
CA PRO A 108 -2.76 17.95 -0.45
C PRO A 108 -3.17 18.76 0.77
N GLY A 109 -4.38 19.33 0.72
CA GLY A 109 -5.00 19.94 1.89
C GLY A 109 -5.25 18.91 3.00
N LEU A 110 -5.24 19.37 4.25
CA LEU A 110 -5.68 18.54 5.38
C LEU A 110 -7.13 18.08 5.13
N GLY A 111 -7.39 16.79 5.37
CA GLY A 111 -8.72 16.20 5.19
C GLY A 111 -9.07 15.79 3.75
N SER A 112 -8.29 16.18 2.73
CA SER A 112 -8.64 15.88 1.33
C SER A 112 -8.79 14.37 1.03
N ALA A 113 -7.98 13.50 1.64
CA ALA A 113 -8.17 12.05 1.55
C ALA A 113 -9.51 11.62 2.14
N SER A 114 -9.81 12.07 3.36
CA SER A 114 -11.05 11.76 4.07
C SER A 114 -12.27 12.23 3.30
N ASP A 115 -12.24 13.45 2.74
CA ASP A 115 -13.35 14.00 1.96
C ASP A 115 -13.68 13.12 0.75
N ILE A 116 -12.65 12.69 0.00
CA ILE A 116 -12.84 11.80 -1.15
C ILE A 116 -13.37 10.43 -0.71
N LEU A 117 -12.80 9.85 0.34
CA LEU A 117 -13.22 8.54 0.85
C LEU A 117 -14.67 8.56 1.34
N ASN A 118 -15.06 9.62 2.05
CA ASN A 118 -16.42 9.80 2.56
C ASN A 118 -17.44 10.13 1.45
N ALA A 119 -17.02 10.82 0.38
CA ALA A 119 -17.85 11.10 -0.79
C ALA A 119 -17.88 9.96 -1.81
N SER A 120 -17.16 8.86 -1.57
CA SER A 120 -17.08 7.73 -2.48
C SER A 120 -18.30 6.81 -2.38
N ASN A 121 -18.35 5.81 -3.27
CA ASN A 121 -19.33 4.72 -3.21
C ASN A 121 -19.20 3.81 -1.97
N LEU A 122 -18.27 4.06 -1.04
CA LEU A 122 -18.14 3.32 0.21
C LEU A 122 -19.39 3.44 1.12
N GLN A 123 -20.14 4.54 1.01
CA GLN A 123 -21.41 4.74 1.74
C GLN A 123 -22.45 3.64 1.48
N ASP A 124 -22.35 2.94 0.34
CA ASP A 124 -23.29 1.90 -0.06
C ASP A 124 -22.87 0.50 0.45
N LEU A 125 -21.75 0.39 1.19
CA LEU A 125 -21.22 -0.88 1.70
C LEU A 125 -22.20 -1.57 2.68
N GLY A 126 -22.97 -0.77 3.44
CA GLY A 126 -23.82 -1.26 4.52
C GLY A 126 -23.03 -1.71 5.75
N HIS A 127 -23.71 -2.31 6.72
CA HIS A 127 -23.08 -2.82 7.95
C HIS A 127 -22.11 -3.98 7.65
N VAL A 128 -20.91 -3.93 8.22
CA VAL A 128 -19.89 -4.97 8.11
C VAL A 128 -19.23 -5.16 9.46
N ASP A 129 -19.06 -6.38 9.93
CA ASP A 129 -18.36 -6.68 11.18
C ASP A 129 -16.84 -6.79 10.95
N ILE A 130 -16.43 -7.42 9.84
CA ILE A 130 -15.02 -7.61 9.45
C ILE A 130 -14.77 -7.12 8.01
N ALA A 131 -13.86 -6.17 7.84
CA ALA A 131 -13.39 -5.74 6.51
C ALA A 131 -12.01 -6.34 6.19
N ILE A 132 -11.94 -7.10 5.10
CA ILE A 132 -10.69 -7.60 4.52
C ILE A 132 -10.33 -6.68 3.36
N ILE A 133 -9.18 -6.00 3.43
CA ILE A 133 -8.77 -4.96 2.48
C ILE A 133 -7.38 -5.23 1.86
N GLY A 134 -7.05 -4.50 0.80
CA GLY A 134 -5.77 -4.58 0.08
C GLY A 134 -5.85 -5.51 -1.14
N HIS A 135 -4.97 -6.50 -1.24
CA HIS A 135 -4.85 -7.45 -2.35
C HIS A 135 -5.96 -8.52 -2.37
N VAL A 136 -7.21 -8.08 -2.19
CA VAL A 136 -8.37 -8.96 -2.04
C VAL A 136 -8.74 -9.73 -3.30
N HIS A 137 -8.26 -9.32 -4.49
CA HIS A 137 -8.56 -10.00 -5.75
C HIS A 137 -8.00 -11.43 -5.82
N HIS A 138 -7.00 -11.77 -5.00
CA HIS A 138 -6.45 -13.12 -4.93
C HIS A 138 -7.24 -14.08 -4.03
N LEU A 139 -8.32 -13.62 -3.40
CA LEU A 139 -9.08 -14.38 -2.40
C LEU A 139 -10.43 -14.90 -2.93
N GLU A 140 -10.56 -15.13 -4.24
CA GLU A 140 -11.84 -15.44 -4.89
C GLU A 140 -12.63 -16.56 -4.21
N GLN A 141 -11.93 -17.57 -3.69
CA GLN A 141 -12.53 -18.74 -3.02
C GLN A 141 -13.26 -18.37 -1.72
N LEU A 142 -12.84 -17.31 -1.03
CA LEU A 142 -13.48 -16.89 0.23
C LEU A 142 -14.89 -16.32 0.02
N SER A 143 -15.14 -15.70 -1.14
CA SER A 143 -16.46 -15.17 -1.50
C SER A 143 -16.61 -15.09 -3.02
N PRO A 144 -17.06 -16.18 -3.68
CA PRO A 144 -17.27 -16.20 -5.12
C PRO A 144 -18.48 -15.32 -5.52
N GLY A 145 -18.50 -14.84 -6.76
CA GLY A 145 -19.60 -14.03 -7.30
C GLY A 145 -19.12 -12.71 -7.94
N PRO A 146 -20.05 -11.88 -8.45
CA PRO A 146 -19.69 -10.57 -9.01
C PRO A 146 -19.29 -9.57 -7.92
N TRP A 147 -18.55 -8.53 -8.29
CA TRP A 147 -18.25 -7.41 -7.40
C TRP A 147 -19.41 -6.43 -7.35
N SER A 148 -19.73 -5.93 -6.16
CA SER A 148 -20.69 -4.84 -5.92
C SER A 148 -19.98 -3.47 -5.91
N GLY A 149 -20.79 -2.40 -5.93
CA GLY A 149 -20.31 -1.02 -5.80
C GLY A 149 -20.17 -0.24 -7.10
N GLN A 150 -20.58 -0.78 -8.25
CA GLN A 150 -20.66 0.00 -9.49
C GLN A 150 -21.78 1.03 -9.40
N ARG A 151 -21.47 2.30 -9.65
CA ARG A 151 -22.39 3.44 -9.60
C ARG A 151 -22.05 4.48 -10.66
N SER A 152 -22.95 4.62 -11.63
CA SER A 152 -22.84 5.62 -12.69
C SER A 152 -22.97 7.07 -12.21
N ASP A 153 -23.49 7.30 -11.00
CA ASP A 153 -23.80 8.60 -10.42
C ASP A 153 -22.89 8.99 -9.23
N ALA A 154 -21.99 8.10 -8.79
CA ALA A 154 -21.07 8.40 -7.69
C ALA A 154 -20.00 9.39 -8.16
N GLU A 155 -19.68 10.38 -7.31
CA GLU A 155 -18.62 11.33 -7.64
C GLU A 155 -17.25 10.65 -7.71
N TYR A 156 -16.99 9.73 -6.79
CA TYR A 156 -15.78 8.92 -6.73
C TYR A 156 -16.15 7.44 -6.65
N GLU A 157 -16.11 6.77 -7.80
CA GLU A 157 -16.26 5.32 -7.87
C GLU A 157 -14.88 4.65 -7.76
N ILE A 158 -14.44 4.43 -6.51
CA ILE A 158 -13.09 3.93 -6.19
C ILE A 158 -13.10 2.62 -5.41
N PHE A 159 -14.25 2.14 -4.95
CA PHE A 159 -14.37 0.87 -4.24
C PHE A 159 -15.16 -0.18 -5.01
N ARG A 160 -14.83 -1.45 -4.72
CA ARG A 160 -15.67 -2.61 -5.01
C ARG A 160 -15.66 -3.53 -3.81
N TRP A 161 -16.76 -4.19 -3.55
CA TRP A 161 -16.80 -5.16 -2.47
C TRP A 161 -17.56 -6.43 -2.82
N ARG A 162 -17.32 -7.46 -2.03
CA ARG A 162 -18.17 -8.63 -1.90
C ARG A 162 -18.45 -8.84 -0.42
N THR A 163 -19.71 -9.08 -0.08
CA THR A 163 -20.12 -9.39 1.28
C THR A 163 -20.62 -10.82 1.38
N PHE A 164 -20.40 -11.42 2.54
CA PHE A 164 -20.95 -12.72 2.91
C PHE A 164 -21.14 -12.78 4.42
N VAL A 165 -21.96 -13.72 4.89
CA VAL A 165 -22.20 -13.94 6.31
C VAL A 165 -21.47 -15.20 6.72
N SER A 166 -20.70 -15.12 7.81
CA SER A 166 -19.99 -16.27 8.37
C SER A 166 -20.94 -17.26 9.04
N ALA A 167 -20.43 -18.45 9.37
CA ALA A 167 -21.17 -19.42 10.17
C ALA A 167 -21.55 -18.88 11.57
N SER A 168 -20.76 -17.95 12.12
CA SER A 168 -21.04 -17.26 13.39
C SER A 168 -22.00 -16.07 13.25
N GLY A 169 -22.52 -15.80 12.05
CA GLY A 169 -23.48 -14.72 11.79
C GLY A 169 -22.86 -13.35 11.57
N LYS A 170 -21.52 -13.25 11.51
CA LYS A 170 -20.81 -11.98 11.23
C LYS A 170 -20.87 -11.66 9.75
N THR A 171 -21.12 -10.40 9.41
CA THR A 171 -21.03 -9.88 8.04
C THR A 171 -19.59 -9.51 7.72
N ILE A 172 -19.07 -10.06 6.62
CA ILE A 172 -17.68 -9.91 6.21
C ILE A 172 -17.64 -9.30 4.83
N ALA A 173 -16.85 -8.25 4.66
CA ALA A 173 -16.61 -7.63 3.37
C ALA A 173 -15.17 -7.87 2.90
N ARG A 174 -15.01 -8.34 1.67
CA ARG A 174 -13.78 -8.16 0.90
C ARG A 174 -13.90 -6.85 0.15
N LEU A 175 -13.11 -5.87 0.53
CA LEU A 175 -13.17 -4.51 -0.01
C LEU A 175 -11.90 -4.20 -0.79
N GLY A 176 -12.04 -4.03 -2.10
CA GLY A 176 -10.98 -3.61 -3.00
C GLY A 176 -11.07 -2.12 -3.30
N CYS A 177 -9.92 -1.44 -3.33
CA CYS A 177 -9.79 -0.05 -3.75
C CYS A 177 -9.10 0.02 -5.11
N LEU A 178 -9.64 0.81 -6.04
CA LEU A 178 -9.05 1.02 -7.37
C LEU A 178 -7.83 1.96 -7.30
N GLU A 179 -7.85 2.89 -6.34
CA GLU A 179 -6.75 3.83 -6.09
C GLU A 179 -5.64 3.21 -5.25
N LYS A 180 -4.43 3.75 -5.41
CA LYS A 180 -3.31 3.42 -4.54
C LYS A 180 -3.46 4.14 -3.20
N ILE A 181 -3.73 3.37 -2.17
CA ILE A 181 -3.71 3.83 -0.78
C ILE A 181 -2.30 3.62 -0.23
N TRP A 182 -1.71 4.67 0.33
CA TRP A 182 -0.31 4.69 0.76
C TRP A 182 -0.17 5.64 1.95
N GLY A 183 0.63 5.27 2.96
CA GLY A 183 0.91 6.16 4.08
C GLY A 183 -0.34 6.65 4.80
N ASP A 184 -0.41 7.96 5.02
CA ASP A 184 -1.49 8.67 5.70
C ASP A 184 -2.88 8.46 5.08
N ALA A 185 -3.00 8.11 3.79
CA ALA A 185 -4.31 7.75 3.23
C ALA A 185 -4.89 6.48 3.86
N SER A 186 -4.05 5.56 4.34
CA SER A 186 -4.51 4.32 4.98
C SER A 186 -5.17 4.58 6.32
N TYR A 187 -4.68 5.55 7.11
CA TYR A 187 -5.34 6.02 8.33
C TYR A 187 -6.76 6.52 8.03
N ASN A 188 -6.89 7.38 7.01
CA ASN A 188 -8.18 7.93 6.60
C ASN A 188 -9.13 6.85 6.08
N LEU A 189 -8.61 5.83 5.38
CA LEU A 189 -9.40 4.70 4.91
C LEU A 189 -10.07 3.96 6.07
N ILE A 190 -9.35 3.66 7.16
CA ILE A 190 -9.91 2.96 8.32
C ILE A 190 -11.04 3.79 8.96
N HIS A 191 -10.81 5.09 9.16
CA HIS A 191 -11.82 6.02 9.67
C HIS A 191 -13.08 6.05 8.80
N SER A 192 -12.91 6.15 7.47
CA SER A 192 -14.03 6.16 6.53
C SER A 192 -14.80 4.84 6.50
N ILE A 193 -14.13 3.68 6.51
CA ILE A 193 -14.81 2.38 6.55
C ILE A 193 -15.60 2.27 7.87
N HIS A 194 -14.99 2.61 9.01
CA HIS A 194 -15.66 2.58 10.31
C HIS A 194 -16.91 3.49 10.33
N ALA A 195 -16.78 4.74 9.89
CA ALA A 195 -17.90 5.68 9.88
C ALA A 195 -19.07 5.24 9.00
N GLN A 196 -18.79 4.57 7.88
CA GLN A 196 -19.82 4.20 6.88
C GLN A 196 -20.42 2.80 7.12
N SER A 197 -19.69 1.90 7.76
CA SER A 197 -20.09 0.48 7.87
C SER A 197 -20.07 -0.10 9.29
N GLY A 198 -19.60 0.65 10.29
CA GLY A 198 -19.58 0.19 11.69
C GLY A 198 -18.62 -0.98 11.97
N ILE A 199 -17.57 -1.15 11.16
CA ILE A 199 -16.60 -2.24 11.29
C ILE A 199 -16.02 -2.36 12.70
N GLY A 200 -15.98 -3.59 13.21
CA GLY A 200 -15.29 -3.92 14.46
C GLY A 200 -13.89 -4.49 14.26
N CYS A 201 -13.55 -4.91 13.04
CA CYS A 201 -12.28 -5.57 12.72
C CYS A 201 -11.83 -5.32 11.27
N VAL A 202 -10.53 -5.09 11.08
CA VAL A 202 -9.90 -4.95 9.77
C VAL A 202 -8.74 -5.92 9.60
N ILE A 203 -8.72 -6.64 8.46
CA ILE A 203 -7.59 -7.46 8.04
C ILE A 203 -6.98 -6.88 6.75
N TYR A 204 -5.73 -6.44 6.82
CA TYR A 204 -5.04 -5.86 5.67
C TYR A 204 -4.05 -6.83 5.02
N ILE A 205 -4.16 -6.98 3.70
CA ILE A 205 -3.36 -7.91 2.91
C ILE A 205 -2.60 -7.12 1.85
N ALA A 206 -1.29 -7.08 1.96
CA ALA A 206 -0.43 -6.39 1.01
C ALA A 206 0.95 -7.06 0.97
N LYS A 207 2.01 -6.25 0.84
CA LYS A 207 3.40 -6.70 0.74
C LYS A 207 4.25 -5.95 1.75
N ALA A 208 5.34 -6.56 2.19
CA ALA A 208 6.32 -5.95 3.06
C ALA A 208 7.74 -6.34 2.61
N GLY A 209 8.72 -5.51 2.93
CA GLY A 209 10.13 -5.86 2.84
C GLY A 209 10.60 -6.55 4.12
N ALA A 210 11.48 -7.55 4.01
CA ALA A 210 12.12 -8.16 5.17
C ALA A 210 13.40 -7.41 5.56
N LEU A 211 13.53 -7.12 6.85
CA LEU A 211 14.76 -6.60 7.48
C LEU A 211 15.60 -7.70 8.12
N SER A 212 15.09 -8.93 8.18
CA SER A 212 15.85 -10.10 8.64
C SER A 212 16.32 -10.92 7.44
N ALA A 213 17.61 -11.25 7.41
CA ALA A 213 18.22 -12.12 6.41
C ALA A 213 17.58 -13.53 6.32
N LYS A 214 16.80 -13.95 7.33
CA LYS A 214 16.21 -15.29 7.40
C LYS A 214 14.96 -15.47 6.53
N HIS A 215 14.30 -14.38 6.15
CA HIS A 215 13.00 -14.44 5.49
C HIS A 215 13.13 -14.07 4.01
N HIS A 216 13.14 -15.10 3.16
CA HIS A 216 13.29 -14.93 1.72
C HIS A 216 12.02 -14.36 1.06
N ALA A 217 12.24 -13.62 -0.01
CA ALA A 217 11.17 -13.03 -0.82
C ALA A 217 10.25 -14.12 -1.40
N ASN A 218 8.94 -13.83 -1.39
CA ASN A 218 7.86 -14.63 -1.94
C ASN A 218 7.76 -16.06 -1.35
N GLU A 219 8.31 -16.29 -0.16
CA GLU A 219 8.25 -17.59 0.53
C GLU A 219 7.58 -17.54 1.91
N TRP A 220 7.37 -16.33 2.41
CA TRP A 220 6.90 -16.05 3.78
C TRP A 220 5.79 -15.00 3.78
N ILE A 221 4.94 -15.11 4.80
CA ILE A 221 3.91 -14.13 5.14
C ILE A 221 4.35 -13.44 6.44
N ALA A 222 4.44 -12.11 6.41
CA ALA A 222 4.67 -11.28 7.58
C ALA A 222 3.33 -10.95 8.27
N SER A 223 3.35 -10.96 9.61
CA SER A 223 2.29 -10.48 10.48
C SER A 223 2.89 -9.90 11.76
N GLY A 224 2.05 -9.40 12.67
CA GLY A 224 2.50 -8.77 13.91
C GLY A 224 1.37 -8.03 14.63
N GLN A 225 1.75 -7.37 15.73
CA GLN A 225 0.85 -6.58 16.57
C GLN A 225 1.53 -5.31 17.12
N ASP A 226 2.65 -4.93 16.52
CA ASP A 226 3.44 -3.78 16.91
C ASP A 226 4.22 -3.22 15.71
N ALA A 227 4.41 -1.90 15.73
CA ALA A 227 5.08 -1.18 14.66
C ALA A 227 5.78 0.09 15.19
N TYR A 228 6.73 0.61 14.41
CA TYR A 228 7.26 1.95 14.55
C TYR A 228 6.67 2.85 13.46
N LEU A 229 6.04 3.94 13.87
CA LEU A 229 5.56 5.00 12.98
C LEU A 229 6.22 6.31 13.39
N GLU A 230 6.94 6.96 12.48
CA GLU A 230 7.64 8.24 12.75
C GLU A 230 8.59 8.19 13.97
N GLY A 231 9.08 6.99 14.31
CA GLY A 231 9.96 6.74 15.45
C GLY A 231 9.23 6.34 16.73
N GLU A 232 7.91 6.54 16.80
CA GLU A 232 7.07 6.14 17.92
C GLU A 232 6.67 4.67 17.81
N HIS A 233 6.73 3.95 18.93
CA HIS A 233 6.37 2.53 19.00
C HIS A 233 4.90 2.39 19.38
N ILE A 234 4.12 1.80 18.49
CA ILE A 234 2.71 1.51 18.65
C ILE A 234 2.48 0.00 18.79
N LYS A 235 1.51 -0.36 19.63
CA LYS A 235 1.08 -1.76 19.86
C LYS A 235 -0.43 -1.83 19.83
N TRP A 236 -0.96 -2.88 19.25
CA TRP A 236 -2.40 -3.12 19.19
C TRP A 236 -2.71 -4.59 19.45
N ARG A 237 -4.00 -4.93 19.51
CA ARG A 237 -4.46 -6.31 19.57
C ARG A 237 -4.75 -6.80 18.16
N SER A 238 -4.03 -7.83 17.72
CA SER A 238 -4.32 -8.49 16.45
C SER A 238 -5.27 -9.68 16.65
N PRO A 239 -6.36 -9.78 15.87
CA PRO A 239 -7.31 -10.90 15.94
C PRO A 239 -6.70 -12.20 15.38
N LEU A 240 -5.52 -12.11 14.75
CA LEU A 240 -4.88 -13.24 14.08
C LEU A 240 -3.96 -14.04 15.02
N MET A 241 -3.48 -13.47 16.13
CA MET A 241 -2.34 -14.00 16.88
C MET A 241 -2.47 -15.47 17.29
N GLU A 242 -3.66 -15.91 17.71
CA GLU A 242 -3.89 -17.31 18.07
C GLU A 242 -3.90 -18.23 16.84
N ILE A 243 -4.50 -17.79 15.73
CA ILE A 243 -4.58 -18.55 14.47
C ILE A 243 -3.19 -18.74 13.87
N LEU A 244 -2.31 -17.74 14.01
CA LEU A 244 -0.98 -17.74 13.41
C LEU A 244 -0.01 -18.74 14.07
N ARG A 245 -0.25 -19.15 15.32
CA ARG A 245 0.63 -20.11 16.04
C ARG A 245 0.78 -21.45 15.33
N GLU A 246 -0.22 -21.84 14.54
CA GLU A 246 -0.24 -23.10 13.79
C GLU A 246 0.38 -22.99 12.39
N SER A 247 0.64 -21.76 11.91
CA SER A 247 1.11 -21.54 10.54
C SER A 247 2.63 -21.70 10.44
N GLN A 248 3.07 -22.57 9.54
CA GLN A 248 4.50 -22.76 9.23
C GLN A 248 5.03 -21.73 8.21
N LYS A 249 4.15 -20.91 7.64
CA LYS A 249 4.47 -19.94 6.58
C LYS A 249 4.35 -18.49 7.03
N VAL A 250 3.92 -18.26 8.27
CA VAL A 250 3.79 -16.92 8.82
C VAL A 250 4.89 -16.69 9.85
N ALA A 251 5.59 -15.58 9.70
CA ALA A 251 6.48 -15.04 10.71
C ALA A 251 5.84 -13.78 11.31
N THR A 252 5.82 -13.72 12.65
CA THR A 252 5.34 -12.54 13.39
C THR A 252 6.53 -11.70 13.83
N GLY A 253 6.45 -10.39 13.69
CA GLY A 253 7.52 -9.48 14.08
C GLY A 253 7.10 -8.02 14.06
N THR A 254 8.02 -7.14 14.41
CA THR A 254 7.80 -5.70 14.49
C THR A 254 7.91 -5.06 13.11
N VAL A 255 6.98 -4.17 12.76
CA VAL A 255 7.02 -3.42 11.50
C VAL A 255 7.68 -2.05 11.70
N VAL A 256 8.42 -1.53 10.73
CA VAL A 256 8.70 -0.09 10.62
C VAL A 256 7.97 0.47 9.40
N THR A 257 7.11 1.46 9.62
CA THR A 257 6.36 2.13 8.55
C THR A 257 7.12 3.37 8.08
N VAL A 258 7.41 3.43 6.79
CA VAL A 258 8.16 4.53 6.14
C VAL A 258 7.29 5.30 5.15
N PRO A 259 7.58 6.60 4.89
CA PRO A 259 6.80 7.37 3.92
C PRO A 259 7.02 6.92 2.48
N THR A 260 8.16 6.30 2.18
CA THR A 260 8.48 5.77 0.86
C THR A 260 9.57 4.71 0.95
N THR A 261 9.50 3.71 0.08
CA THR A 261 10.60 2.74 -0.07
C THR A 261 11.92 3.33 -0.57
N LEU A 262 11.92 4.57 -1.11
CA LEU A 262 13.12 5.24 -1.60
C LEU A 262 14.03 5.78 -0.49
N CYS A 263 13.60 5.75 0.78
CA CYS A 263 14.43 6.13 1.92
C CYS A 263 15.28 4.97 2.48
N GLU A 264 15.10 3.76 1.95
CA GLU A 264 15.75 2.53 2.42
C GLU A 264 17.22 2.48 1.96
N THR A 265 18.08 3.24 2.62
CA THR A 265 19.54 3.18 2.44
C THR A 265 20.15 2.05 3.28
N HIS A 266 21.41 1.69 2.99
CA HIS A 266 22.14 0.75 3.85
C HIS A 266 22.26 1.26 5.30
N GLU A 267 22.49 2.55 5.49
CA GLU A 267 22.51 3.17 6.82
C GLU A 267 21.13 3.07 7.52
N TRP A 268 20.05 3.28 6.77
CA TRP A 268 18.69 3.10 7.27
C TRP A 268 18.45 1.65 7.70
N LEU A 269 18.91 0.67 6.90
CA LEU A 269 18.80 -0.75 7.21
C LEU A 269 19.61 -1.13 8.46
N ASP A 270 20.83 -0.63 8.60
CA ASP A 270 21.69 -0.89 9.77
C ASP A 270 21.06 -0.33 11.06
N LYS A 271 20.35 0.80 10.96
CA LYS A 271 19.61 1.40 12.08
C LYS A 271 18.37 0.58 12.49
N TRP A 272 17.66 0.00 11.53
CA TRP A 272 16.32 -0.58 11.76
C TRP A 272 16.30 -2.10 11.89
N SER A 273 17.17 -2.84 11.18
CA SER A 273 17.26 -4.30 11.27
C SER A 273 17.45 -4.85 12.70
N PRO A 274 18.07 -4.14 13.67
CA PRO A 274 18.12 -4.62 15.05
C PRO A 274 16.81 -4.42 15.85
N LYS A 275 15.86 -3.65 15.31
CA LYS A 275 14.66 -3.18 16.04
C LYS A 275 13.34 -3.64 15.42
N ALA A 276 13.35 -3.95 14.13
CA ALA A 276 12.18 -4.31 13.35
C ALA A 276 12.52 -5.48 12.42
N ASP A 277 11.50 -6.28 12.12
CA ASP A 277 11.59 -7.44 11.24
C ASP A 277 11.12 -7.11 9.82
N TRP A 278 10.17 -6.18 9.71
CA TRP A 278 9.48 -5.85 8.46
C TRP A 278 9.51 -4.35 8.18
N VAL A 279 9.44 -3.97 6.91
CA VAL A 279 9.22 -2.59 6.46
C VAL A 279 8.03 -2.50 5.52
N ASP A 280 7.24 -1.46 5.68
CA ASP A 280 6.06 -1.18 4.87
C ASP A 280 5.76 0.33 4.80
N CYS A 281 4.63 0.72 4.21
CA CYS A 281 4.24 2.13 4.10
C CYS A 281 2.87 2.44 4.72
N GLU A 282 2.17 1.50 5.36
CA GLU A 282 0.75 1.62 5.72
C GLU A 282 0.39 1.15 7.14
N ILE A 283 1.00 0.06 7.63
CA ILE A 283 0.61 -0.66 8.85
C ILE A 283 0.55 0.28 10.05
N GLY A 284 1.55 1.13 10.25
CA GLY A 284 1.57 2.02 11.39
C GLY A 284 0.40 3.02 11.40
N TYR A 285 0.02 3.52 10.23
CA TYR A 285 -1.12 4.43 10.07
C TYR A 285 -2.46 3.70 10.31
N MET A 286 -2.63 2.50 9.74
CA MET A 286 -3.84 1.70 9.95
C MET A 286 -4.00 1.28 11.42
N ALA A 287 -2.92 0.80 12.05
CA ALA A 287 -2.91 0.41 13.45
C ALA A 287 -3.25 1.59 14.38
N THR A 288 -2.70 2.77 14.10
CA THR A 288 -3.01 3.99 14.84
C THR A 288 -4.50 4.32 14.77
N ALA A 289 -5.09 4.34 13.57
CA ALA A 289 -6.52 4.56 13.39
C ALA A 289 -7.36 3.51 14.13
N SER A 290 -6.97 2.24 14.07
CA SER A 290 -7.70 1.16 14.74
C SER A 290 -7.67 1.27 16.27
N ILE A 291 -6.54 1.68 16.85
CA ILE A 291 -6.41 1.93 18.30
C ILE A 291 -7.36 3.06 18.72
N GLU A 292 -7.38 4.17 17.98
CA GLU A 292 -8.23 5.33 18.28
C GLU A 292 -9.72 5.01 18.20
N LEU A 293 -10.10 4.18 17.22
CA LEU A 293 -11.49 3.76 17.00
C LEU A 293 -11.92 2.60 17.92
N GLY A 294 -10.98 1.95 18.60
CA GLY A 294 -11.26 0.80 19.45
C GLY A 294 -11.65 -0.47 18.67
N ILE A 295 -11.14 -0.64 17.45
CA ILE A 295 -11.41 -1.79 16.59
C ILE A 295 -10.20 -2.74 16.51
N GLU A 296 -10.43 -4.00 16.18
CA GLU A 296 -9.34 -4.97 15.99
C GLU A 296 -8.66 -4.78 14.63
N PHE A 297 -7.33 -4.96 14.59
CA PHE A 297 -6.55 -4.83 13.36
C PHE A 297 -5.54 -5.96 13.21
N GLY A 298 -5.54 -6.62 12.06
CA GLY A 298 -4.56 -7.63 11.70
C GLY A 298 -4.02 -7.41 10.30
N PHE A 299 -2.84 -7.96 10.02
CA PHE A 299 -2.30 -7.94 8.66
C PHE A 299 -1.64 -9.26 8.28
N LEU A 300 -1.68 -9.56 6.98
CA LEU A 300 -1.03 -10.71 6.35
C LEU A 300 -0.33 -10.22 5.09
N HIS A 301 0.97 -9.94 5.17
CA HIS A 301 1.72 -9.36 4.05
C HIS A 301 2.63 -10.40 3.44
N ILE A 302 2.64 -10.51 2.12
CA ILE A 302 3.66 -11.31 1.44
C ILE A 302 4.99 -10.56 1.54
N ILE A 303 6.05 -11.24 1.98
CA ILE A 303 7.39 -10.66 1.94
C ILE A 303 7.80 -10.56 0.47
N SER A 304 7.85 -9.35 -0.10
CA SER A 304 8.09 -9.15 -1.54
C SER A 304 9.56 -9.11 -1.92
N ASP A 305 10.40 -8.77 -0.97
CA ASP A 305 11.83 -8.52 -1.11
C ASP A 305 12.51 -8.61 0.25
N ASN A 306 13.83 -8.79 0.24
CA ASN A 306 14.66 -8.81 1.43
C ASN A 306 15.75 -7.74 1.30
N LEU A 307 15.85 -6.84 2.27
CA LEU A 307 16.74 -5.69 2.16
C LEU A 307 18.22 -6.04 2.41
N HIS A 308 18.52 -7.21 2.97
CA HIS A 308 19.89 -7.72 3.12
C HIS A 308 20.42 -8.44 1.87
N HIS A 309 19.53 -9.03 1.07
CA HIS A 309 19.92 -9.91 -0.03
C HIS A 309 19.31 -9.50 -1.36
N SER A 310 20.15 -9.45 -2.39
CA SER A 310 19.66 -9.38 -3.77
C SER A 310 19.50 -10.80 -4.30
N ASP A 311 18.48 -11.51 -3.81
CA ASP A 311 18.18 -12.91 -4.19
C ASP A 311 17.58 -13.02 -5.61
N GLY A 312 17.74 -11.99 -6.44
CA GLY A 312 17.16 -11.91 -7.79
C GLY A 312 15.65 -11.67 -7.81
N GLU A 313 14.94 -11.76 -6.68
CA GLU A 313 13.52 -11.44 -6.54
C GLU A 313 13.32 -10.14 -5.75
N GLY A 314 12.57 -9.19 -6.30
CA GLY A 314 12.20 -7.99 -5.55
C GLY A 314 11.26 -7.06 -6.32
N LEU A 315 11.17 -5.80 -5.89
CA LEU A 315 10.18 -4.84 -6.41
C LEU A 315 10.31 -4.48 -7.90
N HIS A 316 11.39 -4.89 -8.56
CA HIS A 316 11.68 -4.55 -9.96
C HIS A 316 11.25 -5.63 -10.96
N ASN A 317 10.93 -6.85 -10.50
CA ASN A 317 10.61 -7.99 -11.37
C ASN A 317 9.39 -8.80 -10.88
N GLU A 318 8.47 -8.14 -10.18
CA GLU A 318 7.31 -8.75 -9.53
C GLU A 318 6.35 -9.50 -10.47
N GLU A 319 6.41 -9.20 -11.76
CA GLU A 319 5.53 -9.76 -12.80
C GLU A 319 6.09 -11.04 -13.45
N THR A 320 7.26 -11.53 -13.01
CA THR A 320 7.82 -12.77 -13.56
C THR A 320 6.97 -13.99 -13.20
N PRO A 321 6.79 -14.97 -14.12
CA PRO A 321 5.92 -16.13 -13.87
C PRO A 321 6.27 -16.92 -12.60
N VAL A 322 7.56 -17.00 -12.26
CA VAL A 322 8.03 -17.69 -11.05
C VAL A 322 7.55 -16.99 -9.78
N ILE A 323 7.67 -15.66 -9.70
CA ILE A 323 7.20 -14.86 -8.56
C ILE A 323 5.67 -14.95 -8.46
N LEU A 324 4.95 -14.86 -9.58
CA LEU A 324 3.49 -14.96 -9.59
C LEU A 324 3.00 -16.31 -9.04
N GLU A 325 3.66 -17.42 -9.41
CA GLU A 325 3.30 -18.75 -8.90
C GLU A 325 3.61 -18.90 -7.41
N LYS A 326 4.77 -18.43 -6.94
CA LYS A 326 5.12 -18.40 -5.51
C LYS A 326 4.06 -17.63 -4.71
N ARG A 327 3.67 -16.44 -5.18
CA ARG A 327 2.64 -15.61 -4.53
C ARG A 327 1.28 -16.27 -4.54
N ARG A 328 0.90 -16.98 -5.61
CA ARG A 328 -0.34 -17.74 -5.67
C ARG A 328 -0.43 -18.77 -4.53
N LEU A 329 0.67 -19.46 -4.21
CA LEU A 329 0.73 -20.39 -3.08
C LEU A 329 0.60 -19.66 -1.73
N LEU A 330 1.26 -18.52 -1.55
CA LEU A 330 1.12 -17.74 -0.32
C LEU A 330 -0.29 -17.19 -0.12
N TYR A 331 -0.97 -16.74 -1.19
CA TYR A 331 -2.37 -16.34 -1.08
C TYR A 331 -3.29 -17.51 -0.70
N HIS A 332 -2.97 -18.73 -1.13
CA HIS A 332 -3.68 -19.91 -0.67
C HIS A 332 -3.50 -20.16 0.83
N ASP A 333 -2.31 -19.94 1.38
CA ASP A 333 -2.09 -20.03 2.83
C ASP A 333 -2.75 -18.88 3.61
N ILE A 334 -2.76 -17.65 3.05
CA ILE A 334 -3.54 -16.52 3.57
C ILE A 334 -5.03 -16.88 3.64
N MET A 335 -5.58 -17.49 2.59
CA MET A 335 -6.99 -17.91 2.59
C MET A 335 -7.31 -18.89 3.72
N LYS A 336 -6.46 -19.89 3.99
CA LYS A 336 -6.67 -20.82 5.12
C LYS A 336 -6.70 -20.11 6.48
N ILE A 337 -5.87 -19.08 6.65
CA ILE A 337 -5.84 -18.28 7.88
C ILE A 337 -7.14 -17.48 8.01
N LEU A 338 -7.57 -16.82 6.93
CA LEU A 338 -8.82 -16.08 6.90
C LEU A 338 -10.02 -16.98 7.13
N GLU A 339 -10.06 -18.17 6.53
CA GLU A 339 -11.10 -19.17 6.77
C GLU A 339 -11.20 -19.50 8.27
N LYS A 340 -10.08 -19.74 8.96
CA LYS A 340 -10.11 -19.95 10.42
C LYS A 340 -10.66 -18.73 11.17
N LEU A 341 -10.29 -17.52 10.78
CA LEU A 341 -10.78 -16.29 11.41
C LEU A 341 -12.28 -16.11 11.23
N VAL A 342 -12.80 -16.31 10.02
CA VAL A 342 -14.22 -16.08 9.73
C VAL A 342 -15.13 -17.11 10.38
N HIS A 343 -14.62 -18.31 10.70
CA HIS A 343 -15.40 -19.36 11.36
C HIS A 343 -15.42 -19.25 12.90
N GLN A 344 -14.72 -18.28 13.50
CA GLN A 344 -14.80 -17.97 14.93
C GLN A 344 -16.04 -17.13 15.28
#